data_AF-A0A2V2RXU5-F1
#
_entry.id   AF-A0A2V2RXU5-F1
#
_cell.length_a   1.000
_cell.length_b   1.000
_cell.length_c   1.000
_cell.angle_alpha   90.00
_cell.angle_beta   90.00
_cell.angle_gamma   90.00
#
_symmetry.space_group_name_H-M   'P 1'
#
loop_
_entity.id
_entity.type
_entity.pdbx_description
1 polymer ?
#
loop_
_entity_poly.entity_id
_entity_poly.type
_entity_poly.pdbx_seq_one_letter_code
_entity_poly.pdbx_strand_id
1 'polypeptide(L)'
;MKKWRILLPICLALLFLATWSHAQKQPDPIAEELYPPELIGVGREAIGLTQEQEDTIQEAAEDGRFRGRMLQQRVLVETKRLESLLKQDKLDPEAVGKQASAVMDLERDAKMEHLMMLVKIKNTLTAEQQATLRKIKGQIPAFKSKLARALELAQQRKDEGQAVPELEKAKSQFEGLMREGNFKEAEALVDGLIAQLSGTNSGKQSLKR
;
A
#
# COMPACT_ATOMS: atom_id res chain seq x y z
N MET A 1 -14.35 18.19 -59.68
CA MET A 1 -15.19 17.12 -59.10
C MET A 1 -14.37 15.86 -58.90
N LYS A 2 -14.57 15.19 -57.75
CA LYS A 2 -14.19 13.79 -57.44
C LYS A 2 -12.69 13.44 -57.45
N LYS A 3 -12.16 13.16 -56.24
CA LYS A 3 -11.55 11.87 -55.83
C LYS A 3 -10.75 12.05 -54.53
N TRP A 4 -11.38 11.81 -53.37
CA TRP A 4 -10.70 11.19 -52.22
C TRP A 4 -11.72 10.64 -51.23
N ARG A 5 -12.36 9.52 -51.60
CA ARG A 5 -13.27 8.73 -50.73
C ARG A 5 -12.59 7.41 -50.33
N ILE A 6 -11.34 7.45 -49.86
CA ILE A 6 -10.62 6.23 -49.42
C ILE A 6 -9.75 6.47 -48.17
N LEU A 7 -10.19 7.32 -47.23
CA LEU A 7 -9.53 7.47 -45.92
C LEU A 7 -10.43 7.00 -44.76
N LEU A 8 -11.24 5.95 -44.96
CA LEU A 8 -12.23 5.52 -43.95
C LEU A 8 -12.41 4.01 -43.73
N PRO A 9 -11.40 3.13 -43.90
CA PRO A 9 -11.42 1.94 -43.04
C PRO A 9 -10.02 1.45 -42.64
N ILE A 10 -9.23 2.28 -41.96
CA ILE A 10 -8.03 1.82 -41.21
C ILE A 10 -8.13 2.18 -39.71
N CYS A 11 -9.25 2.77 -39.28
CA CYS A 11 -9.54 3.01 -37.85
C CYS A 11 -10.42 1.94 -37.19
N LEU A 12 -10.79 0.87 -37.89
CA LEU A 12 -11.68 -0.18 -37.37
C LEU A 12 -11.06 -1.59 -37.29
N ALA A 13 -9.73 -1.69 -37.38
CA ALA A 13 -8.97 -2.94 -37.20
C ALA A 13 -8.01 -2.91 -35.98
N LEU A 14 -8.17 -1.93 -35.08
CA LEU A 14 -7.44 -1.83 -33.80
C LEU A 14 -8.38 -1.99 -32.58
N LEU A 15 -9.56 -2.59 -32.78
CA LEU A 15 -10.57 -2.79 -31.74
C LEU A 15 -10.70 -4.25 -31.26
N PHE A 16 -9.75 -5.15 -31.56
CA PHE A 16 -9.90 -6.58 -31.24
C PHE A 16 -8.71 -7.32 -30.62
N LEU A 17 -7.71 -6.62 -30.04
CA LEU A 17 -6.61 -7.28 -29.29
C LEU A 17 -6.28 -6.64 -27.93
N ALA A 18 -7.10 -5.71 -27.42
CA ALA A 18 -6.96 -5.22 -26.04
C ALA A 18 -7.84 -5.98 -25.04
N THR A 19 -8.22 -7.23 -25.37
CA THR A 19 -8.80 -8.14 -24.39
C THR A 19 -7.70 -8.62 -23.45
N TRP A 20 -7.78 -8.13 -22.22
CA TRP A 20 -7.29 -8.78 -21.00
C TRP A 20 -5.78 -8.76 -20.78
N SER A 21 -5.35 -7.66 -20.20
CA SER A 21 -4.53 -7.76 -18.99
C SER A 21 -5.07 -6.80 -17.96
N HIS A 22 -6.27 -7.10 -17.44
CA HIS A 22 -6.44 -6.89 -16.00
C HIS A 22 -5.50 -7.90 -15.35
N ALA A 23 -4.21 -7.55 -15.29
CA ALA A 23 -3.26 -8.23 -14.43
C ALA A 23 -3.80 -8.01 -13.03
N GLN A 24 -4.64 -8.94 -12.57
CA GLN A 24 -4.98 -9.09 -11.17
C GLN A 24 -3.63 -9.10 -10.48
N LYS A 25 -3.31 -8.00 -9.79
CA LYS A 25 -1.99 -7.75 -9.22
C LYS A 25 -1.76 -8.87 -8.22
N GLN A 26 -1.10 -9.94 -8.68
CA GLN A 26 -0.86 -11.10 -7.85
C GLN A 26 -0.09 -10.60 -6.63
N PRO A 27 -0.42 -11.09 -5.43
CA PRO A 27 0.32 -10.69 -4.25
C PRO A 27 1.79 -11.01 -4.47
N ASP A 28 2.66 -10.09 -4.04
CA ASP A 28 4.11 -10.22 -4.22
C ASP A 28 4.61 -11.40 -3.36
N PRO A 29 5.10 -12.49 -3.96
CA PRO A 29 5.46 -13.71 -3.23
C PRO A 29 6.65 -13.51 -2.29
N ILE A 30 7.53 -12.54 -2.55
CA ILE A 30 8.63 -12.22 -1.64
C ILE A 30 8.09 -11.44 -0.45
N ALA A 31 7.25 -10.45 -0.72
CA ALA A 31 6.64 -9.65 0.33
C ALA A 31 5.78 -10.51 1.27
N GLU A 32 5.15 -11.59 0.78
CA GLU A 32 4.37 -12.54 1.58
C GLU A 32 5.19 -13.22 2.70
N GLU A 33 6.47 -13.47 2.46
CA GLU A 33 7.35 -14.18 3.39
C GLU A 33 8.03 -13.30 4.45
N LEU A 34 7.88 -11.97 4.34
CA LEU A 34 8.56 -11.00 5.19
C LEU A 34 7.60 -10.18 6.06
N TYR A 35 8.17 -9.56 7.10
CA TYR A 35 7.44 -8.80 8.11
C TYR A 35 7.95 -7.35 8.16
N PRO A 36 7.20 -6.38 7.62
CA PRO A 36 7.64 -4.99 7.65
C PRO A 36 7.49 -4.38 9.06
N PRO A 37 8.27 -3.34 9.41
CA PRO A 37 8.24 -2.72 10.74
C PRO A 37 6.83 -2.30 11.19
N GLU A 38 6.01 -1.85 10.25
CA GLU A 38 4.63 -1.45 10.52
C GLU A 38 3.80 -2.63 11.02
N LEU A 39 3.99 -3.83 10.44
CA LEU A 39 3.33 -5.06 10.89
C LEU A 39 3.82 -5.51 12.27
N ILE A 40 5.09 -5.26 12.60
CA ILE A 40 5.60 -5.52 13.94
C ILE A 40 4.92 -4.60 14.96
N GLY A 41 4.76 -3.32 14.64
CA GLY A 41 4.03 -2.37 15.46
C GLY A 41 2.57 -2.80 15.69
N VAL A 42 1.90 -3.25 14.63
CA VAL A 42 0.53 -3.82 14.67
C VAL A 42 0.45 -5.02 15.62
N GLY A 43 1.42 -5.92 15.55
CA GLY A 43 1.40 -7.18 16.29
C GLY A 43 2.07 -7.13 17.66
N ARG A 44 2.61 -5.97 18.10
CA ARG A 44 3.55 -5.87 19.22
C ARG A 44 3.06 -6.57 20.49
N GLU A 45 1.84 -6.27 20.94
CA GLU A 45 1.26 -6.88 22.13
C GLU A 45 1.05 -8.39 21.95
N ALA A 46 0.59 -8.81 20.77
CA ALA A 46 0.27 -10.20 20.47
C ALA A 46 1.51 -11.10 20.32
N ILE A 47 2.66 -10.55 19.96
CA ILE A 47 3.91 -11.30 19.76
C ILE A 47 4.84 -11.26 20.98
N GLY A 48 4.58 -10.39 21.96
CA GLY A 48 5.34 -10.34 23.21
C GLY A 48 6.85 -10.23 22.99
N LEU A 49 7.29 -9.17 22.31
CA LEU A 49 8.73 -8.95 22.07
C LEU A 49 9.48 -8.78 23.39
N THR A 50 10.67 -9.36 23.48
CA THR A 50 11.63 -9.01 24.53
C THR A 50 12.25 -7.65 24.23
N GLN A 51 12.76 -6.96 25.26
CA GLN A 51 13.43 -5.67 25.08
C GLN A 51 14.58 -5.75 24.05
N GLU A 52 15.37 -6.82 24.10
CA GLU A 52 16.48 -7.05 23.16
C GLU A 52 15.98 -7.18 21.71
N GLN A 53 14.86 -7.88 21.49
CA GLN A 53 14.24 -7.98 20.17
C GLN A 53 13.70 -6.63 19.70
N GLU A 54 13.06 -5.86 20.58
CA GLU A 54 12.56 -4.51 20.25
C GLU A 54 13.70 -3.59 19.81
N ASP A 55 14.78 -3.52 20.58
CA ASP A 55 15.94 -2.68 20.29
C ASP A 55 16.58 -3.08 18.95
N THR A 56 16.74 -4.39 18.72
CA THR A 56 17.32 -4.92 17.46
C THR A 56 16.46 -4.60 16.24
N ILE A 57 15.13 -4.73 16.37
CA ILE A 57 14.19 -4.44 15.28
C ILE A 57 14.17 -2.93 15.00
N GLN A 58 14.18 -2.10 16.06
CA GLN A 58 14.19 -0.66 15.92
C GLN A 58 15.46 -0.17 15.23
N GLU A 59 16.63 -0.65 15.66
CA GLU A 59 17.92 -0.33 15.04
C GLU A 59 17.93 -0.74 13.56
N ALA A 60 17.50 -1.97 13.24
CA ALA A 60 17.40 -2.44 11.86
C ALA A 60 16.49 -1.55 11.00
N ALA A 61 15.33 -1.16 11.54
CA ALA A 61 14.38 -0.32 10.83
C ALA A 61 14.89 1.12 10.65
N GLU A 62 15.60 1.68 11.62
CA GLU A 62 16.18 3.02 11.53
C GLU A 62 17.33 3.08 10.52
N ASP A 63 18.27 2.15 10.60
CA ASP A 63 19.41 2.05 9.69
C ASP A 63 18.96 1.79 8.24
N GLY A 64 18.07 0.81 8.05
CA GLY A 64 17.51 0.50 6.74
C GLY A 64 16.74 1.68 6.11
N ARG A 65 15.93 2.40 6.92
CA ARG A 65 15.23 3.61 6.44
C ARG A 65 16.19 4.73 6.10
N PHE A 66 17.26 4.92 6.88
CA PHE A 66 18.28 5.92 6.60
C PHE A 66 18.99 5.64 5.28
N ARG A 67 19.55 4.43 5.10
CA ARG A 67 20.23 4.01 3.86
C ARG A 67 19.30 4.07 2.65
N GLY A 68 18.07 3.59 2.81
CA GLY A 68 17.04 3.63 1.78
C GLY A 68 16.76 5.05 1.29
N ARG A 69 16.62 6.03 2.20
CA ARG A 69 16.43 7.44 1.81
C ARG A 69 17.62 8.00 1.05
N MET A 70 18.85 7.69 1.48
CA MET A 70 20.06 8.14 0.79
C MET A 70 20.13 7.58 -0.65
N LEU A 71 19.80 6.30 -0.83
CA LEU A 71 19.75 5.68 -2.16
C LEU A 71 18.62 6.25 -3.02
N GLN A 72 17.43 6.45 -2.46
CA GLN A 72 16.31 7.07 -3.19
C GLN A 72 16.66 8.48 -3.69
N GLN A 73 17.34 9.29 -2.88
CA GLN A 73 17.81 10.60 -3.33
C GLN A 73 18.77 10.49 -4.51
N ARG A 74 19.69 9.51 -4.49
CA ARG A 74 20.61 9.26 -5.61
C ARG A 74 19.85 8.79 -6.86
N VAL A 75 18.86 7.91 -6.73
CA VAL A 75 17.98 7.50 -7.83
C VAL A 75 17.33 8.75 -8.46
N LEU A 76 16.76 9.65 -7.65
CA LEU A 76 16.15 10.88 -8.17
C LEU A 76 17.13 11.76 -8.96
N VAL A 77 18.38 11.88 -8.49
CA VAL A 77 19.43 12.64 -9.18
C VAL A 77 19.77 12.00 -10.52
N GLU A 78 20.03 10.70 -10.55
CA GLU A 78 20.40 9.99 -11.78
C GLU A 78 19.23 9.89 -12.76
N THR A 79 18.00 9.79 -12.29
CA THR A 79 16.79 9.82 -13.13
C THR A 79 16.63 11.18 -13.80
N LYS A 80 16.89 12.31 -13.10
CA LYS A 80 16.87 13.65 -13.72
C LYS A 80 17.93 13.81 -14.81
N ARG A 81 19.10 13.18 -14.64
CA ARG A 81 20.14 13.16 -15.68
C ARG A 81 19.69 12.33 -16.88
N LEU A 82 19.08 11.16 -16.65
CA LEU A 82 18.50 10.35 -17.72
C LEU A 82 17.43 11.12 -18.49
N GLU A 83 16.52 11.79 -17.77
CA GLU A 83 15.49 12.64 -18.36
C GLU A 83 16.10 13.74 -19.25
N SER A 84 17.21 14.34 -18.81
CA SER A 84 17.92 15.37 -19.58
C SER A 84 18.52 14.83 -20.89
N LEU A 85 19.05 13.60 -20.89
CA LEU A 85 19.52 12.94 -22.11
C LEU A 85 18.37 12.64 -23.07
N LEU A 86 17.23 12.18 -22.53
CA LEU A 86 16.06 11.80 -23.31
C LEU A 86 15.31 13.00 -23.93
N LYS A 87 15.55 14.23 -23.44
CA LYS A 87 14.97 15.46 -23.99
C LYS A 87 15.71 16.01 -25.22
N GLN A 88 16.83 15.42 -25.61
CA GLN A 88 17.61 15.88 -26.77
C GLN A 88 16.93 15.45 -28.08
N ASP A 89 16.98 16.30 -29.11
CA ASP A 89 16.40 16.02 -30.44
C ASP A 89 17.04 14.80 -31.12
N LYS A 90 18.31 14.54 -30.82
CA LYS A 90 19.04 13.34 -31.25
C LYS A 90 19.65 12.68 -30.03
N LEU A 91 19.23 11.45 -29.76
CA LEU A 91 19.71 10.67 -28.62
C LEU A 91 21.04 10.00 -28.96
N ASP A 92 21.98 10.05 -28.03
CA ASP A 92 23.15 9.16 -28.01
C ASP A 92 22.77 7.85 -27.29
N PRO A 93 22.63 6.72 -28.00
CA PRO A 93 22.22 5.46 -27.39
C PRO A 93 23.20 4.95 -26.32
N GLU A 94 24.50 5.21 -26.46
CA GLU A 94 25.51 4.75 -25.50
C GLU A 94 25.41 5.55 -24.20
N ALA A 95 25.31 6.89 -24.29
CA ALA A 95 25.13 7.75 -23.13
C ALA A 95 23.82 7.44 -22.40
N VAL A 96 22.73 7.23 -23.13
CA VAL A 96 21.42 6.84 -22.55
C VAL A 96 21.52 5.48 -21.86
N GLY A 97 22.12 4.48 -22.51
CA GLY A 97 22.28 3.14 -21.93
C GLY A 97 23.11 3.15 -20.64
N LYS A 98 24.20 3.92 -20.62
CA LYS A 98 25.05 4.08 -19.43
C LYS A 98 24.28 4.74 -18.28
N GLN A 99 23.55 5.81 -18.56
CA GLN A 99 22.79 6.52 -17.53
C GLN A 99 21.60 5.70 -17.02
N ALA A 100 20.90 4.97 -17.91
CA ALA A 100 19.84 4.05 -17.52
C ALA A 100 20.37 2.93 -16.61
N SER A 101 21.53 2.35 -16.95
CA SER A 101 22.18 1.33 -16.11
C SER A 101 22.50 1.87 -14.71
N ALA A 102 23.01 3.10 -14.61
CA ALA A 102 23.29 3.74 -13.33
C ALA A 102 22.04 3.92 -12.46
N VAL A 103 20.90 4.28 -13.06
CA VAL A 103 19.61 4.37 -12.35
C VAL A 103 19.19 2.98 -11.85
N MET A 104 19.23 1.96 -12.72
CA MET A 104 18.84 0.59 -12.38
C MET A 104 19.70 -0.01 -11.28
N ASP A 105 21.02 0.23 -11.29
CA ASP A 105 21.92 -0.21 -10.23
C ASP A 105 21.56 0.39 -8.87
N LEU A 106 21.25 1.69 -8.82
CA LEU A 106 20.82 2.36 -7.59
C LEU A 106 19.46 1.85 -7.09
N GLU A 107 18.53 1.56 -8.00
CA GLU A 107 17.25 0.95 -7.63
C GLU A 107 17.40 -0.47 -7.09
N ARG A 108 18.30 -1.27 -7.69
CA ARG A 108 18.65 -2.60 -7.17
C ARG A 108 19.21 -2.47 -5.75
N ASP A 109 20.16 -1.58 -5.55
CA ASP A 109 20.79 -1.38 -4.24
C ASP A 109 19.76 -0.93 -3.20
N ALA A 110 18.85 -0.02 -3.55
CA ALA A 110 17.77 0.42 -2.66
C ALA A 110 16.81 -0.72 -2.28
N LYS A 111 16.45 -1.58 -3.25
CA LYS A 111 15.61 -2.76 -3.02
C LYS A 111 16.34 -3.80 -2.17
N MET A 112 17.65 -3.98 -2.38
CA MET A 112 18.48 -4.90 -1.61
C MET A 112 18.57 -4.45 -0.15
N GLU A 113 18.82 -3.16 0.11
CA GLU A 113 18.83 -2.60 1.46
C GLU A 113 17.49 -2.83 2.17
N HIS A 114 16.37 -2.58 1.47
CA HIS A 114 15.04 -2.83 2.03
C HIS A 114 14.83 -4.32 2.34
N LEU A 115 15.22 -5.21 1.43
CA LEU A 115 15.12 -6.66 1.63
C LEU A 115 15.95 -7.12 2.83
N MET A 116 17.20 -6.66 2.94
CA MET A 116 18.10 -7.05 4.03
C MET A 116 17.61 -6.56 5.39
N MET A 117 17.01 -5.36 5.45
CA MET A 117 16.32 -4.88 6.65
C MET A 117 15.20 -5.85 7.07
N LEU A 118 14.34 -6.26 6.13
CA LEU A 118 13.24 -7.19 6.41
C LEU A 118 13.74 -8.57 6.83
N VAL A 119 14.84 -9.05 6.24
CA VAL A 119 15.50 -10.30 6.63
C VAL A 119 16.05 -10.22 8.05
N LYS A 120 16.73 -9.12 8.43
CA LYS A 120 17.22 -8.90 9.81
C LYS A 120 16.05 -8.94 10.80
N ILE A 121 14.96 -8.22 10.51
CA ILE A 121 13.74 -8.23 11.35
C ILE A 121 13.18 -9.65 11.49
N LYS A 122 13.00 -10.39 10.39
CA LYS A 122 12.48 -11.77 10.43
C LYS A 122 13.35 -12.69 11.29
N ASN A 123 14.67 -12.56 11.20
CA ASN A 123 15.61 -13.38 11.96
C ASN A 123 15.64 -13.06 13.46
N THR A 124 15.23 -11.86 13.87
CA THR A 124 15.07 -11.51 15.28
C THR A 124 13.86 -12.18 15.94
N LEU A 125 12.85 -12.58 15.15
CA LEU A 125 11.59 -13.13 15.63
C LEU A 125 11.63 -14.65 15.80
N THR A 126 11.01 -15.16 16.85
CA THR A 126 10.83 -16.61 17.03
C THR A 126 9.81 -17.19 16.04
N ALA A 127 9.84 -18.50 15.84
CA ALA A 127 8.88 -19.18 14.96
C ALA A 127 7.41 -18.96 15.39
N GLU A 128 7.14 -18.89 16.69
CA GLU A 128 5.81 -18.61 17.24
C GLU A 128 5.37 -17.17 16.95
N GLN A 129 6.26 -16.19 17.14
CA GLN A 129 6.01 -14.80 16.80
C GLN A 129 5.72 -14.63 15.31
N GLN A 130 6.51 -15.29 14.44
CA GLN A 130 6.30 -15.29 12.99
C GLN A 130 4.95 -15.91 12.60
N ALA A 131 4.52 -17.00 13.27
CA ALA A 131 3.22 -17.62 13.03
C ALA A 131 2.06 -16.68 13.43
N THR A 132 2.19 -15.95 14.53
CA THR A 132 1.21 -14.94 14.96
C THR A 132 1.14 -13.78 13.97
N LEU A 133 2.28 -13.24 13.52
CA LEU A 133 2.30 -12.18 12.50
C LEU A 133 1.71 -12.62 11.16
N ARG A 134 1.88 -13.89 10.77
CA ARG A 134 1.26 -14.43 9.55
C ARG A 134 -0.26 -14.40 9.63
N LYS A 135 -0.84 -14.71 10.79
CA LYS A 135 -2.30 -14.61 11.02
C LYS A 135 -2.77 -13.16 10.90
N ILE A 136 -2.08 -12.25 11.59
CA ILE A 136 -2.40 -10.81 11.56
C ILE A 136 -2.33 -10.28 10.12
N LYS A 137 -1.26 -10.61 9.39
CA LYS A 137 -1.09 -10.21 7.98
C LYS A 137 -2.22 -10.72 7.09
N GLY A 138 -2.71 -11.94 7.31
CA GLY A 138 -3.86 -12.50 6.61
C GLY A 138 -5.18 -11.77 6.87
N GLN A 139 -5.31 -11.04 7.98
CA GLN A 139 -6.51 -10.26 8.33
C GLN A 139 -6.51 -8.87 7.69
N ILE A 140 -5.34 -8.31 7.34
CA ILE A 140 -5.22 -6.96 6.77
C ILE A 140 -6.06 -6.77 5.49
N PRO A 141 -6.12 -7.70 4.52
CA PRO A 141 -6.98 -7.54 3.34
C PRO A 141 -8.47 -7.40 3.69
N ALA A 142 -8.95 -8.19 4.67
CA ALA A 142 -10.33 -8.13 5.13
C ALA A 142 -10.62 -6.79 5.84
N PHE A 143 -9.69 -6.32 6.66
CA PHE A 143 -9.81 -5.00 7.27
C PHE A 143 -9.83 -3.88 6.21
N LYS A 144 -8.97 -3.94 5.19
CA LYS A 144 -8.95 -2.96 4.09
C LYS A 144 -10.25 -2.96 3.29
N SER A 145 -10.86 -4.12 3.03
CA SER A 145 -12.13 -4.20 2.31
C SER A 145 -13.28 -3.61 3.14
N LYS A 146 -13.31 -3.88 4.45
CA LYS A 146 -14.25 -3.25 5.40
C LYS A 146 -14.10 -1.72 5.39
N LEU A 147 -12.87 -1.21 5.49
CA LEU A 147 -12.62 0.24 5.46
C LEU A 147 -13.07 0.86 4.14
N ALA A 148 -12.74 0.24 3.00
CA ALA A 148 -13.20 0.68 1.69
C ALA A 148 -14.73 0.75 1.61
N ARG A 149 -15.42 -0.26 2.15
CA ARG A 149 -16.87 -0.28 2.22
C ARG A 149 -17.45 0.84 3.08
N ALA A 150 -16.84 1.11 4.24
CA ALA A 150 -17.27 2.21 5.10
C ALA A 150 -17.14 3.57 4.41
N LEU A 151 -16.03 3.80 3.71
CA LEU A 151 -15.80 5.02 2.94
C LEU A 151 -16.78 5.17 1.76
N GLU A 152 -17.07 4.08 1.06
CA GLU A 152 -18.05 4.06 -0.03
C GLU A 152 -19.45 4.46 0.48
N LEU A 153 -19.91 3.86 1.58
CA LEU A 153 -21.20 4.20 2.19
C LEU A 153 -21.26 5.66 2.64
N ALA A 154 -20.16 6.18 3.21
CA ALA A 154 -20.07 7.58 3.62
C ALA A 154 -20.14 8.52 2.41
N GLN A 155 -19.49 8.15 1.30
CA GLN A 155 -19.55 8.94 0.07
C GLN A 155 -20.96 8.96 -0.52
N GLN A 156 -21.64 7.80 -0.58
CA GLN A 156 -23.02 7.71 -1.05
C GLN A 156 -23.96 8.65 -0.27
N ARG A 157 -23.86 8.66 1.06
CA ARG A 157 -24.65 9.58 1.89
C ARG A 157 -24.34 11.05 1.63
N LYS A 158 -23.06 11.39 1.43
CA LYS A 158 -22.67 12.77 1.08
C LYS A 158 -23.25 13.18 -0.27
N ASP A 159 -23.23 12.29 -1.26
CA ASP A 159 -23.81 12.53 -2.59
C ASP A 159 -25.35 12.68 -2.52
N GLU A 160 -26.00 12.02 -1.57
CA GLU A 160 -27.42 12.18 -1.22
C GLU A 160 -27.71 13.46 -0.39
N GLY A 161 -26.70 14.27 -0.09
CA GLY A 161 -26.84 15.50 0.71
C GLY A 161 -27.02 15.25 2.22
N GLN A 162 -26.76 14.03 2.71
CA GLN A 162 -26.82 13.69 4.12
C GLN A 162 -25.49 14.04 4.81
N ALA A 163 -25.57 14.62 6.01
CA ALA A 163 -24.40 14.81 6.86
C ALA A 163 -23.89 13.45 7.38
N VAL A 164 -22.56 13.30 7.48
CA VAL A 164 -21.92 12.07 7.97
C VAL A 164 -21.00 12.38 9.16
N PRO A 165 -21.54 12.88 10.29
CA PRO A 165 -20.73 13.20 11.47
C PRO A 165 -20.04 11.98 12.09
N GLU A 166 -20.57 10.78 11.85
CA GLU A 166 -20.01 9.51 12.31
C GLU A 166 -18.63 9.26 11.69
N LEU A 167 -18.41 9.67 10.44
CA LEU A 167 -17.13 9.50 9.75
C LEU A 167 -16.03 10.35 10.41
N GLU A 168 -16.31 11.61 10.75
CA GLU A 168 -15.32 12.49 11.39
C GLU A 168 -14.96 11.99 12.80
N LYS A 169 -15.97 11.53 13.55
CA LYS A 169 -15.75 10.91 14.86
C LYS A 169 -14.90 9.63 14.74
N ALA A 170 -15.25 8.75 13.80
CA ALA A 170 -14.53 7.52 13.55
C ALA A 170 -13.09 7.81 13.09
N LYS A 171 -12.86 8.83 12.26
CA LYS A 171 -11.52 9.21 11.82
C LYS A 171 -10.63 9.60 13.00
N SER A 172 -11.11 10.46 13.90
CA SER A 172 -10.35 10.88 15.09
C SER A 172 -10.03 9.69 16.02
N GLN A 173 -10.99 8.80 16.24
CA GLN A 173 -10.79 7.59 17.05
C GLN A 173 -9.82 6.63 16.39
N PHE A 174 -9.95 6.42 15.08
CA PHE A 174 -9.08 5.57 14.29
C PHE A 174 -7.62 6.05 14.33
N GLU A 175 -7.38 7.36 14.20
CA GLU A 175 -6.04 7.93 14.32
C GLU A 175 -5.39 7.65 15.69
N GLY A 176 -6.17 7.70 16.77
CA GLY A 176 -5.71 7.33 18.12
C GLY A 176 -5.36 5.84 18.20
N LEU A 177 -6.27 4.97 17.79
CA LEU A 177 -6.08 3.52 17.82
C LEU A 177 -4.89 3.06 16.96
N MET A 178 -4.69 3.68 15.80
CA MET A 178 -3.54 3.39 14.94
C MET A 178 -2.21 3.84 15.55
N ARG A 179 -2.20 4.95 16.31
CA ARG A 179 -1.01 5.41 17.03
C ARG A 179 -0.66 4.48 18.19
N GLU A 180 -1.67 3.96 18.87
CA GLU A 180 -1.54 3.02 19.99
C GLU A 180 -1.30 1.57 19.53
N GLY A 181 -1.44 1.29 18.23
CA GLY A 181 -1.30 -0.07 17.68
C GLY A 181 -2.48 -0.99 17.99
N ASN A 182 -3.64 -0.44 18.36
CA ASN A 182 -4.81 -1.22 18.76
C ASN A 182 -5.72 -1.54 17.57
N PHE A 183 -5.26 -2.47 16.73
CA PHE A 183 -5.94 -2.85 15.48
C PHE A 183 -7.27 -3.55 15.70
N LYS A 184 -7.42 -4.28 16.80
CA LYS A 184 -8.67 -4.97 17.12
C LYS A 184 -9.80 -3.99 17.39
N GLU A 185 -9.51 -2.93 18.14
CA GLU A 185 -10.47 -1.84 18.36
C GLU A 185 -10.66 -1.01 17.09
N ALA A 186 -9.62 -0.81 16.28
CA ALA A 186 -9.75 -0.12 15.00
C ALA A 186 -10.66 -0.88 14.02
N GLU A 187 -10.59 -2.22 13.99
CA GLU A 187 -11.52 -3.07 13.24
C GLU A 187 -12.94 -2.96 13.77
N ALA A 188 -13.14 -3.05 15.09
CA ALA A 188 -14.45 -2.89 15.71
C ALA A 188 -15.07 -1.51 15.43
N LEU A 189 -14.26 -0.46 15.38
CA LEU A 189 -14.67 0.88 15.02
C LEU A 189 -15.18 0.96 13.58
N VAL A 190 -14.46 0.33 12.63
CA VAL A 190 -14.89 0.27 11.22
C VAL A 190 -16.18 -0.54 11.08
N ASP A 191 -16.30 -1.68 11.78
CA ASP A 191 -17.54 -2.47 11.78
C ASP A 191 -18.73 -1.65 12.33
N GLY A 192 -18.51 -0.89 13.40
CA GLY A 192 -19.51 0.03 13.96
C GLY A 192 -19.90 1.16 13.00
N LEU A 193 -18.93 1.72 12.28
CA LEU A 193 -19.16 2.74 11.26
C LEU A 193 -20.00 2.18 10.11
N ILE A 194 -19.68 0.99 9.60
CA ILE A 194 -20.48 0.31 8.57
C ILE A 194 -21.92 0.10 9.06
N ALA A 195 -22.13 -0.33 10.30
CA ALA A 195 -23.47 -0.54 10.87
C ALA A 195 -24.29 0.76 10.93
N GLN A 196 -23.66 1.88 11.32
CA GLN A 196 -24.30 3.20 11.37
C GLN A 196 -24.62 3.73 9.96
N LEU A 197 -23.69 3.58 9.01
CA LEU A 197 -23.84 4.04 7.63
C LEU A 197 -24.81 3.17 6.80
N SER A 198 -24.93 1.89 7.11
CA SER A 198 -25.90 0.98 6.46
C SER A 198 -27.31 1.05 7.06
N GLY A 199 -27.51 1.77 8.18
CA GLY A 199 -28.83 1.91 8.82
C GLY A 199 -29.29 0.67 9.61
N THR A 200 -28.39 -0.28 9.89
CA THR A 200 -28.72 -1.53 10.60
C THR A 200 -28.89 -1.38 12.11
N ASN A 201 -28.76 -0.16 12.66
CA ASN A 201 -28.86 0.12 14.10
C ASN A 201 -30.25 0.57 14.59
N SER A 202 -31.27 0.63 13.73
CA SER A 202 -32.64 1.09 14.07
C SER A 202 -33.57 0.03 14.68
N GLY A 203 -33.05 -1.13 15.12
CA GLY A 203 -33.86 -2.30 15.49
C GLY A 203 -34.03 -2.61 16.99
N LYS A 204 -33.58 -1.76 17.93
CA LYS A 204 -33.65 -2.09 19.38
C LYS A 204 -34.36 -1.08 20.29
N GLN A 205 -35.12 -0.11 19.75
CA GLN A 205 -35.87 0.85 20.57
C GLN A 205 -37.41 0.79 20.48
N SER A 206 -38.01 -0.17 19.77
CA SER A 206 -39.47 -0.27 19.64
C SER A 206 -40.10 -1.50 20.31
N LEU A 207 -39.72 -1.85 21.54
CA LEU A 207 -40.47 -2.82 22.36
C LEU A 207 -40.42 -2.42 23.84
N LYS A 208 -40.91 -1.21 24.15
CA LYS A 208 -41.44 -0.86 25.47
C LYS A 208 -42.53 0.20 25.29
N ARG A 209 -43.72 -0.21 24.88
CA ARG A 209 -45.01 0.37 25.29
C ARG A 209 -46.04 -0.73 25.31
#